data_AF-A0A659S2V1-F1
#
_entry.id   AF-A0A659S2V1-F1
#
_cell.length_a   1.000
_cell.length_b   1.000
_cell.length_c   1.000
_cell.angle_alpha   90.00
_cell.angle_beta   90.00
_cell.angle_gamma   90.00
#
_symmetry.space_group_name_H-M   'P 1'
#
loop_
_entity.id
_entity.type
_entity.pdbx_description
1 polymer ?
#
loop_
_entity_poly.entity_id
_entity_poly.type
_entity_poly.pdbx_seq_one_letter_code
_entity_poly.pdbx_strand_id
1 'polypeptide(L)' 'MKKVLIAALIAGFSLSATAAQTIRFATEASYPPFESRDANNKIVGFAVDLATALCKAIAASCSFTTPAC' A
#
# COMPACT_ATOMS: atom_id res chain seq x y z
N MET A 1 14.24 28.67 31.45
CA MET A 1 13.38 28.83 30.26
C MET A 1 14.11 28.50 28.95
N LYS A 2 15.30 29.06 28.67
CA LYS A 2 16.06 28.82 27.43
C LYS A 2 16.46 27.35 27.18
N LYS A 3 16.75 26.59 28.25
CA LYS A 3 17.09 25.15 28.18
C LYS A 3 15.89 24.25 27.82
N VAL A 4 14.67 24.69 28.15
CA VAL A 4 13.44 23.94 27.87
C VAL A 4 13.08 24.06 26.39
N LEU A 5 13.31 25.24 25.79
CA LEU A 5 13.11 25.48 24.35
C LEU A 5 14.03 24.62 23.48
N ILE A 6 15.29 24.40 23.90
CA ILE A 6 16.25 23.57 23.17
C ILE A 6 15.86 22.08 23.24
N ALA A 7 15.39 21.61 24.39
CA ALA A 7 14.92 20.22 24.55
C ALA A 7 13.68 19.91 23.69
N ALA A 8 12.77 20.87 23.53
CA ALA A 8 11.58 20.72 22.68
C ALA A 8 11.92 20.62 21.18
N LEU A 9 12.97 21.32 20.73
CA LEU A 9 13.42 21.28 19.33
C LEU A 9 14.05 19.93 18.94
N ILE A 10 14.73 19.26 19.88
CA ILE A 10 15.37 17.97 19.63
C ILE A 10 14.34 16.83 19.59
N ALA A 11 13.26 16.93 20.38
CA ALA A 11 12.18 15.95 20.39
C ALA A 11 11.33 15.92 19.10
N GLY A 12 11.39 16.97 18.27
CA GLY A 12 10.65 17.05 17.00
C GLY A 12 11.31 16.30 15.83
N PHE A 13 12.59 15.91 15.95
CA PHE A 13 13.35 15.27 14.87
C PHE A 13 13.22 13.73 14.81
N SER A 14 12.56 13.12 15.79
CA SER A 14 12.48 11.65 15.89
C SER A 14 11.40 10.99 15.03
N LEU A 15 10.61 11.77 14.27
CA LEU A 15 9.57 11.22 13.41
C LEU A 15 10.09 11.01 11.99
N SER A 16 10.97 10.02 11.82
CA SER A 16 11.27 9.46 10.50
C SER A 16 10.02 8.74 10.00
N ALA A 17 9.19 9.44 9.23
CA ALA A 17 8.09 8.83 8.48
C ALA A 17 8.69 7.84 7.47
N THR A 18 8.73 6.54 7.83
CA THR A 18 9.03 5.49 6.87
C THR A 18 7.87 5.46 5.88
N ALA A 19 8.06 6.04 4.71
CA ALA A 19 7.07 5.95 3.64
C ALA A 19 6.80 4.46 3.37
N ALA A 20 5.55 4.03 3.57
CA ALA A 20 5.16 2.66 3.28
C ALA A 20 5.47 2.34 1.81
N GLN A 21 6.21 1.26 1.56
CA GLN A 21 6.53 0.85 0.20
C GLN A 21 5.24 0.51 -0.55
N THR A 22 5.10 1.00 -1.79
CA THR A 22 3.95 0.70 -2.64
C THR A 22 4.28 -0.45 -3.58
N ILE A 23 3.64 -1.60 -3.39
CA ILE A 23 3.76 -2.76 -4.26
C ILE A 23 2.71 -2.66 -5.38
N ARG A 24 3.17 -2.82 -6.63
CA ARG A 24 2.33 -2.71 -7.83
C ARG A 24 2.16 -4.09 -8.44
N PHE A 25 0.96 -4.65 -8.32
CA PHE A 25 0.60 -5.93 -8.91
C PHE A 25 0.08 -5.71 -10.34
N ALA A 26 0.69 -6.43 -11.29
CA ALA A 26 0.22 -6.51 -12.66
C ALA A 26 -0.56 -7.83 -12.84
N THR A 27 -1.76 -7.76 -13.40
CA THR A 27 -2.60 -8.93 -13.69
C THR A 27 -3.43 -8.68 -14.94
N GLU A 28 -3.89 -9.73 -15.61
CA GLU A 28 -4.75 -9.63 -16.79
C GLU A 28 -6.20 -9.26 -16.44
N ALA A 29 -6.64 -9.57 -15.20
CA ALA A 29 -8.01 -9.36 -14.73
C ALA A 29 -9.10 -10.04 -15.60
N SER A 30 -8.80 -11.21 -16.15
CA SER A 30 -9.65 -11.97 -17.07
C SER A 30 -9.88 -13.44 -16.64
N TYR A 31 -9.43 -13.83 -15.45
CA TYR A 31 -9.42 -15.22 -14.98
C TYR A 31 -10.16 -15.42 -13.64
N PRO A 32 -11.52 -15.37 -13.63
CA PRO A 32 -12.30 -15.70 -12.44
C PRO A 32 -12.06 -17.16 -11.98
N PRO A 33 -12.09 -17.44 -10.66
CA PRO A 33 -12.38 -16.51 -9.55
C PRO A 33 -11.14 -15.80 -8.99
N PHE A 34 -9.97 -15.94 -9.62
CA PHE A 34 -8.70 -15.44 -9.11
C PHE A 34 -8.51 -13.94 -9.36
N GLU A 35 -8.81 -13.50 -10.57
CA GLU A 35 -8.77 -12.10 -10.98
C GLU A 35 -9.83 -11.79 -12.03
N SER A 36 -10.58 -10.72 -11.86
CA SER A 36 -11.61 -10.27 -12.79
C SER A 36 -11.90 -8.79 -12.58
N ARG A 37 -12.67 -8.17 -13.47
CA ARG A 37 -13.20 -6.82 -13.24
C ARG A 37 -14.63 -6.88 -12.73
N ASP A 38 -14.92 -6.13 -11.68
CA ASP A 38 -16.29 -5.92 -11.21
C ASP A 38 -17.05 -4.90 -12.08
N ALA A 39 -18.32 -4.64 -11.76
CA ALA A 39 -19.15 -3.66 -12.46
C ALA A 39 -18.62 -2.21 -12.37
N ASN A 40 -17.69 -1.94 -11.44
CA ASN A 40 -17.04 -0.64 -11.27
C ASN A 40 -15.64 -0.61 -11.91
N ASN A 41 -15.30 -1.58 -12.74
CA ASN A 41 -13.98 -1.76 -13.35
C ASN A 41 -12.83 -1.95 -12.35
N LYS A 42 -13.10 -2.31 -11.09
CA LYS A 42 -12.06 -2.69 -10.12
C LYS A 42 -11.63 -4.14 -10.34
N ILE A 43 -10.33 -4.38 -10.19
CA ILE A 43 -9.77 -5.73 -10.23
C ILE A 43 -10.10 -6.41 -8.89
N VAL A 44 -10.79 -7.55 -8.94
CA VAL A 44 -11.27 -8.33 -7.79
C VAL A 44 -11.02 -9.81 -7.99
N GLY A 45 -11.01 -10.59 -6.91
CA GLY A 45 -10.87 -12.05 -6.94
C GLY A 45 -9.92 -12.56 -5.87
N PHE A 46 -9.77 -13.89 -5.77
CA PHE A 46 -8.97 -14.52 -4.72
C PHE A 46 -7.52 -14.04 -4.68
N ALA A 47 -6.87 -13.86 -5.83
CA ALA A 47 -5.48 -13.41 -5.89
C ALA A 47 -5.35 -11.94 -5.43
N VAL A 48 -6.36 -11.11 -5.69
CA VAL A 48 -6.43 -9.73 -5.21
C VAL A 48 -6.58 -9.69 -3.70
N ASP A 49 -7.49 -10.50 -3.13
CA ASP A 49 -7.72 -10.58 -1.69
C ASP A 49 -6.46 -11.05 -0.95
N LEU A 50 -5.79 -12.07 -1.48
CA LEU A 50 -4.53 -12.57 -0.95
C LEU A 50 -3.44 -11.50 -0.96
N ALA A 51 -3.27 -10.80 -2.09
CA ALA A 51 -2.30 -9.71 -2.21
C ALA A 51 -2.63 -8.59 -1.22
N THR A 52 -3.88 -8.15 -1.11
CA THR A 52 -4.31 -7.14 -0.15
C THR A 52 -4.02 -7.55 1.30
N ALA A 53 -4.30 -8.81 1.67
CA ALA A 53 -4.00 -9.33 2.99
C ALA A 53 -2.49 -9.36 3.28
N LEU A 54 -1.69 -9.78 2.31
CA LEU A 54 -0.22 -9.76 2.39
C LEU A 54 0.30 -8.34 2.62
N CYS A 55 -0.17 -7.37 1.84
CA CYS A 55 0.24 -5.97 1.96
C CYS A 55 -0.08 -5.39 3.34
N LYS A 56 -1.26 -5.74 3.88
CA LYS A 56 -1.63 -5.38 5.24
C LYS A 56 -0.69 -6.00 6.28
N ALA A 57 -0.33 -7.27 6.11
CA ALA A 57 0.56 -7.98 7.05
C ALA A 57 1.97 -7.38 7.10
N ILE A 58 2.47 -6.83 5.98
CA ILE A 58 3.81 -6.24 5.89
C ILE A 58 3.81 -4.70 6.00
N ALA A 59 2.67 -4.09 6.35
CA ALA A 59 2.50 -2.63 6.41
C ALA A 59 2.91 -1.89 5.11
N ALA A 60 2.58 -2.48 3.95
CA ALA A 60 2.79 -1.91 2.63
C ALA A 60 1.47 -1.41 2.00
N SER A 61 1.60 -0.46 1.09
CA SER A 61 0.49 -0.01 0.22
C SER A 61 0.46 -0.86 -1.05
N CYS A 62 -0.72 -1.15 -1.59
CA CYS A 62 -0.84 -1.97 -2.79
C CYS A 62 -1.76 -1.39 -3.85
N SER A 63 -1.37 -1.57 -5.11
CA SER A 63 -2.13 -1.14 -6.29
C SER A 63 -2.16 -2.24 -7.33
N PHE A 64 -3.25 -2.34 -8.07
CA PHE A 64 -3.46 -3.34 -9.12
C PHE A 64 -3.63 -2.65 -10.46
N THR A 65 -2.95 -3.15 -11.48
CA THR A 65 -3.04 -2.65 -12.85
C THR A 65 -3.11 -3.80 -13.83
N THR A 66 -3.82 -3.58 -14.94
CA THR A 66 -3.61 -4.37 -16.16
C THR A 66 -2.58 -3.62 -16.99
N PRO A 67 -1.34 -4.14 -17.18
CA PRO A 67 -0.40 -3.51 -18.09
C PRO A 67 -1.02 -3.49 -19.49
N ALA A 68 -0.99 -2.32 -20.14
CA ALA A 68 -1.22 -2.26 -21.57
C ALA A 68 0.02 -2.82 -22.25
N CYS A 69 -0.17 -3.78 -23.17
CA CYS A 69 0.89 -4.25 -24.05
C CYS A 69 1.37 -3.13 -24.98
#